data_AF-A0A9P6MCA0-F1
#
_entry.id   AF-A0A9P6MCA0-F1
#
_cell.length_a   1.000
_cell.length_b   1.000
_cell.length_c   1.000
_cell.angle_alpha   90.00
_cell.angle_beta   90.00
_cell.angle_gamma   90.00
#
_symmetry.space_group_name_H-M   'P 1'
#
loop_
_entity.id
_entity.type
_entity.pdbx_description
1 polymer ?
#
loop_
_entity_poly.entity_id
_entity_poly.type
_entity_poly.pdbx_seq_one_letter_code
_entity_poly.pdbx_strand_id
1 'polypeptide(L)'
;MVSNNKRHTMKSIKNKDMLHPSSRKAQQVMRVVLRKDRLENRQKTRAHNSYNQVERILWFRHAVPDDASSLTREQHHELIEEYLSRHNEEYQSLIALHRPGKVRPKAAREDLLAALMAKERQEYASGF
;
A
#
# COMPACT_ATOMS: atom_id res chain seq x y z
N MET A 1 -42.76 -0.62 -9.89
CA MET A 1 -42.31 -1.49 -8.77
C MET A 1 -41.04 -0.87 -8.18
N VAL A 2 -41.13 -0.28 -6.99
CA VAL A 2 -39.95 0.31 -6.31
C VAL A 2 -39.08 -0.85 -5.83
N SER A 3 -37.86 -0.97 -6.34
CA SER A 3 -36.92 -1.97 -5.85
C SER A 3 -36.64 -1.65 -4.36
N ASN A 4 -36.99 -2.59 -3.48
CA ASN A 4 -36.80 -2.43 -2.05
C ASN A 4 -35.30 -2.59 -1.75
N ASN A 5 -34.54 -1.50 -1.91
CA ASN A 5 -33.08 -1.47 -1.83
C ASN A 5 -32.56 -1.50 -0.38
N LYS A 6 -33.19 -2.30 0.48
CA LYS A 6 -32.82 -2.42 1.89
C LYS A 6 -31.49 -3.19 2.00
N ARG A 7 -30.50 -2.55 2.61
CA ARG A 7 -29.18 -3.15 2.88
C ARG A 7 -29.33 -4.29 3.88
N HIS A 8 -29.23 -5.54 3.41
CA HIS A 8 -29.16 -6.69 4.29
C HIS A 8 -27.89 -6.65 5.14
N THR A 9 -28.04 -6.88 6.43
CA THR A 9 -26.95 -7.06 7.40
C THR A 9 -27.01 -8.46 7.98
N MET A 10 -25.92 -8.95 8.57
CA MET A 10 -25.89 -10.28 9.21
C MET A 10 -26.99 -10.43 10.27
N LYS A 11 -27.34 -9.34 10.96
CA LYS A 11 -28.43 -9.30 11.96
C LYS A 11 -29.82 -9.39 11.35
N SER A 12 -29.99 -8.95 10.10
CA SER A 12 -31.28 -8.96 9.40
C SER A 12 -31.67 -10.33 8.83
N ILE A 13 -30.72 -11.26 8.72
CA ILE A 13 -30.93 -12.59 8.14
C ILE A 13 -31.25 -13.57 9.29
N LYS A 14 -32.51 -14.01 9.37
CA LYS A 14 -32.97 -14.99 10.36
C LYS A 14 -32.59 -16.42 9.96
N ASN A 15 -32.39 -17.30 10.95
CA ASN A 15 -32.08 -18.74 10.79
C ASN A 15 -30.85 -18.98 9.91
N LYS A 16 -29.74 -18.30 10.22
CA LYS A 16 -28.50 -18.33 9.44
C LYS A 16 -27.69 -19.64 9.60
N ASP A 17 -27.91 -20.36 10.69
CA ASP A 17 -27.06 -21.50 11.09
C ASP A 17 -27.52 -22.85 10.49
N MET A 18 -28.74 -22.92 9.95
CA MET A 18 -29.32 -24.13 9.32
C MET A 18 -29.81 -23.81 7.91
N LEU A 19 -28.89 -23.39 7.04
CA LEU A 19 -29.20 -22.99 5.66
C LEU A 19 -28.64 -23.99 4.66
N HIS A 20 -29.48 -24.44 3.72
CA HIS A 20 -28.96 -25.16 2.56
C HIS A 20 -28.06 -24.22 1.73
N PRO A 21 -26.88 -24.68 1.25
CA PRO A 21 -25.92 -23.82 0.55
C PRO A 21 -26.47 -23.09 -0.68
N SER A 22 -27.36 -23.73 -1.44
CA SER A 22 -27.99 -23.15 -2.64
C SER A 22 -29.21 -22.27 -2.34
N SER A 23 -29.61 -22.11 -1.07
CA SER A 23 -30.81 -21.34 -0.72
C SER A 23 -30.61 -19.84 -0.95
N ARG A 24 -31.70 -19.13 -1.27
CA ARG A 24 -31.71 -17.66 -1.42
C ARG A 24 -31.15 -16.94 -0.19
N LYS A 25 -31.41 -17.48 1.00
CA LYS A 25 -30.90 -16.94 2.27
C LYS A 25 -29.39 -17.17 2.42
N ALA A 26 -28.86 -18.32 2.02
CA ALA A 26 -27.41 -18.55 1.97
C ALA A 26 -26.72 -17.56 1.02
N GLN A 27 -27.30 -17.30 -0.16
CA GLN A 27 -26.80 -16.27 -1.08
C GLN A 27 -26.88 -14.85 -0.49
N GLN A 28 -27.88 -14.54 0.35
CA GLN A 28 -27.94 -13.27 1.07
C GLN A 28 -26.80 -13.17 2.10
N VAL A 29 -26.53 -14.23 2.87
CA VAL A 29 -25.40 -14.28 3.81
C VAL A 29 -24.08 -14.06 3.07
N MET A 30 -23.85 -14.80 1.99
CA MET A 30 -22.63 -14.67 1.18
C MET A 30 -22.44 -13.25 0.66
N ARG A 31 -23.51 -12.60 0.16
CA ARG A 31 -23.43 -11.20 -0.29
C ARG A 31 -23.04 -10.23 0.83
N VAL A 32 -23.54 -10.45 2.05
CA VAL A 32 -23.18 -9.63 3.21
C VAL A 32 -21.71 -9.84 3.60
N VAL A 33 -21.25 -11.08 3.63
CA VAL A 33 -19.84 -11.43 3.92
C VAL A 33 -18.91 -10.82 2.88
N LEU A 34 -19.16 -11.04 1.59
CA LEU A 34 -18.35 -10.49 0.50
C LEU A 34 -18.35 -8.95 0.52
N ARG A 35 -19.47 -8.31 0.88
CA ARG A 35 -19.52 -6.86 1.04
C ARG A 35 -18.65 -6.41 2.21
N LYS A 36 -18.71 -7.11 3.35
CA LYS A 36 -17.90 -6.79 4.53
C LYS A 36 -16.42 -6.91 4.18
N ASP A 37 -16.01 -8.00 3.56
CA ASP A 37 -14.63 -8.22 3.10
C ASP A 37 -14.16 -7.10 2.16
N ARG A 38 -14.96 -6.72 1.14
CA ARG A 38 -14.63 -5.57 0.27
C ARG A 38 -14.46 -4.25 1.03
N LEU A 39 -15.27 -4.00 2.06
CA LEU A 39 -15.17 -2.78 2.87
C LEU A 39 -13.93 -2.80 3.76
N GLU A 40 -13.63 -3.94 4.37
CA GLU A 40 -12.41 -4.12 5.17
C GLU A 40 -11.15 -3.99 4.31
N ASN A 41 -11.13 -4.60 3.12
CA ASN A 41 -10.03 -4.48 2.18
C ASN A 41 -9.83 -3.02 1.74
N ARG A 42 -10.93 -2.30 1.44
CA ARG A 42 -10.86 -0.87 1.14
C ARG A 42 -10.31 -0.05 2.31
N GLN A 43 -10.71 -0.37 3.54
CA GLN A 43 -10.19 0.31 4.74
C GLN A 43 -8.70 0.05 4.92
N LYS A 44 -8.25 -1.20 4.77
CA LYS A 44 -6.83 -1.58 4.82
C LYS A 44 -6.01 -0.84 3.76
N THR A 45 -6.47 -0.80 2.52
CA THR A 45 -5.79 -0.06 1.45
C THR A 45 -5.68 1.44 1.78
N ARG A 46 -6.75 2.05 2.31
CA ARG A 46 -6.72 3.46 2.73
C ARG A 46 -5.72 3.70 3.86
N ALA A 47 -5.72 2.83 4.88
CA ALA A 47 -4.80 2.93 6.00
C ALA A 47 -3.34 2.77 5.54
N HIS A 48 -3.07 1.81 4.64
CA HIS A 48 -1.74 1.61 4.08
C HIS A 48 -1.27 2.82 3.25
N ASN A 49 -2.13 3.39 2.41
CA ASN A 49 -1.79 4.58 1.64
C ASN A 49 -1.48 5.78 2.55
N SER A 50 -2.28 5.96 3.61
CA SER A 50 -2.02 7.01 4.61
C SER A 50 -0.71 6.79 5.34
N TYR A 51 -0.37 5.53 5.66
CA TYR A 51 0.88 5.18 6.32
C TYR A 51 2.09 5.62 5.50
N ASN A 52 2.13 5.30 4.20
CA ASN A 52 3.25 5.66 3.32
C ASN A 52 3.43 7.19 3.23
N GLN A 53 2.33 7.95 3.22
CA GLN A 53 2.39 9.42 3.23
C GLN A 53 2.95 9.96 4.56
N VAL A 54 2.48 9.42 5.69
CA VAL A 54 2.93 9.81 7.02
C VAL A 54 4.41 9.45 7.22
N GLU A 55 4.84 8.27 6.78
CA GLU A 55 6.23 7.84 6.85
C GLU A 55 7.15 8.79 6.07
N ARG A 56 6.77 9.16 4.84
CA ARG A 56 7.51 10.14 4.03
C ARG A 56 7.66 11.48 4.75
N ILE A 57 6.55 12.03 5.28
CA ILE A 57 6.57 13.30 6.03
C ILE A 57 7.45 13.19 7.27
N LEU A 58 7.35 12.07 8.00
CA LEU A 58 8.12 11.82 9.22
C LEU A 58 9.62 11.75 8.91
N TRP A 59 10.00 11.10 7.81
CA TRP A 59 11.38 11.05 7.35
C TRP A 59 11.93 12.46 7.11
N PHE A 60 11.22 13.29 6.34
CA PHE A 60 11.65 14.67 6.07
C PHE A 60 11.69 15.52 7.35
N ARG A 61 10.75 15.32 8.28
CA ARG A 61 10.76 16.02 9.57
C ARG A 61 12.02 15.72 10.39
N HIS A 62 12.55 14.50 10.31
CA HIS A 62 13.77 14.11 11.02
C HIS A 62 15.05 14.46 10.25
N ALA A 63 14.99 14.51 8.92
CA ALA A 63 16.13 14.89 8.08
C ALA A 63 16.41 16.40 8.11
N VAL A 64 15.37 17.22 8.31
CA VAL A 64 15.52 18.67 8.46
C VAL A 64 16.03 19.01 9.86
N PRO A 65 17.11 19.81 9.99
CA PRO A 65 17.59 20.30 11.27
C PRO A 65 16.54 21.16 12.01
N ASP A 66 16.41 21.00 13.32
CA ASP A 66 15.41 21.72 14.14
C ASP A 66 15.65 23.25 14.18
N ASP A 67 16.87 23.69 13.91
CA ASP A 67 17.29 25.09 13.88
C ASP A 67 17.12 25.76 12.50
N ALA A 68 16.79 24.99 11.46
CA ALA A 68 16.57 25.52 10.12
C ALA A 68 15.21 26.23 10.03
N SER A 69 15.24 27.56 9.88
CA SER A 69 14.02 28.37 9.67
C SER A 69 13.48 28.28 8.23
N SER A 70 14.36 28.04 7.25
CA SER A 70 14.02 27.86 5.85
C SER A 70 15.12 27.09 5.13
N LEU A 71 14.75 26.33 4.10
CA LEU A 71 15.70 25.65 3.23
C LEU A 71 15.77 26.33 1.86
N THR A 72 16.97 26.42 1.28
CA THR A 72 17.14 26.83 -0.11
C THR A 72 16.61 25.77 -1.06
N ARG A 73 16.48 26.11 -2.33
CA ARG A 73 16.06 25.14 -3.36
C ARG A 73 17.08 24.00 -3.48
N GLU A 74 18.39 24.28 -3.42
CA GLU A 74 19.40 23.23 -3.47
C GLU A 74 19.26 22.25 -2.29
N GLN A 75 19.09 22.77 -1.07
CA GLN A 75 18.94 21.94 0.13
C GLN A 75 17.70 21.04 0.08
N HIS A 76 16.60 21.52 -0.51
CA HIS A 76 15.42 20.66 -0.74
C HIS A 76 15.76 19.51 -1.70
N HIS A 77 16.46 19.78 -2.80
CA HIS A 77 16.85 18.73 -3.74
C HIS A 77 17.82 17.72 -3.09
N GLU A 78 18.77 18.18 -2.27
CA GLU A 78 19.68 17.31 -1.52
C GLU A 78 18.93 16.35 -0.58
N LEU A 79 17.97 16.87 0.19
CA LEU A 79 17.14 16.03 1.07
C LEU A 79 16.26 15.04 0.30
N ILE A 80 15.72 15.45 -0.84
CA ILE A 80 14.92 14.54 -1.68
C ILE A 80 15.82 13.44 -2.25
N GLU A 81 17.01 13.76 -2.75
CA GLU A 81 17.96 12.75 -3.23
C GLU A 81 18.39 11.78 -2.13
N GLU A 82 18.62 12.28 -0.91
CA GLU A 82 18.90 11.44 0.24
C GLU A 82 17.72 10.49 0.52
N TYR A 83 16.48 10.99 0.52
CA TYR A 83 15.28 10.15 0.65
C TYR A 83 15.20 9.09 -0.46
N LEU A 84 15.43 9.47 -1.72
CA LEU A 84 15.38 8.55 -2.86
C LEU A 84 16.48 7.47 -2.79
N SER A 85 17.61 7.78 -2.16
CA SER A 85 18.75 6.89 -2.03
C SER A 85 18.63 5.84 -0.92
N ARG A 86 17.66 5.97 -0.01
CA ARG A 86 17.53 5.14 1.21
C ARG A 86 17.50 3.62 0.97
N HIS A 87 16.99 3.20 -0.20
CA HIS A 87 16.89 1.77 -0.56
C HIS A 87 18.08 1.26 -1.36
N ASN A 88 19.03 2.12 -1.74
CA ASN A 88 20.17 1.74 -2.57
C ASN A 88 21.00 0.64 -1.89
N GLU A 89 21.29 0.78 -0.60
CA GLU A 89 22.11 -0.21 0.12
C GLU A 89 21.42 -1.58 0.18
N GLU A 90 20.15 -1.64 0.56
CA GLU A 90 19.35 -2.88 0.57
C GLU A 90 19.32 -3.49 -0.84
N TYR A 91 19.06 -2.70 -1.86
CA TYR A 91 18.99 -3.16 -3.25
C TYR A 91 20.32 -3.74 -3.75
N GLN A 92 21.45 -3.05 -3.49
CA GLN A 92 22.77 -3.55 -3.86
C GLN A 92 23.14 -4.83 -3.11
N SER A 93 22.76 -4.94 -1.83
CA SER A 93 22.97 -6.15 -1.04
C SER A 93 22.24 -7.36 -1.64
N LEU A 94 21.02 -7.16 -2.16
CA LEU A 94 20.23 -8.21 -2.81
C LEU A 94 20.83 -8.61 -4.15
N ILE A 95 21.29 -7.64 -4.95
CA ILE A 95 22.00 -7.92 -6.20
C ILE A 95 23.29 -8.71 -5.94
N ALA A 96 24.04 -8.36 -4.89
CA ALA A 96 25.30 -9.01 -4.56
C ALA A 96 25.14 -10.50 -4.19
N LEU A 97 23.94 -10.93 -3.73
CA LEU A 97 23.64 -12.34 -3.49
C LEU A 97 23.52 -13.15 -4.78
N HIS A 98 23.40 -12.51 -5.94
CA HIS A 98 23.31 -13.19 -7.21
C HIS A 98 24.65 -13.80 -7.61
N ARG A 99 24.62 -15.07 -8.00
CA ARG A 99 25.81 -15.75 -8.52
C ARG A 99 26.00 -15.39 -9.99
N PRO A 100 27.21 -14.95 -10.40
CA PRO A 100 27.49 -14.64 -11.79
C PRO A 100 27.29 -15.88 -12.68
N GLY A 101 26.69 -15.70 -13.86
CA GLY A 101 26.49 -16.76 -14.85
C GLY A 101 25.34 -17.73 -14.57
N LYS A 102 24.53 -17.52 -13.52
CA LYS A 102 23.32 -18.31 -13.25
C LYS A 102 22.04 -17.51 -13.50
N VAL A 103 20.96 -18.23 -13.81
CA VAL A 103 19.62 -17.64 -13.92
C VAL A 103 19.28 -16.94 -12.60
N ARG A 104 18.84 -15.68 -12.69
CA ARG A 104 18.42 -14.87 -11.54
C ARG A 104 17.32 -15.62 -10.76
N PRO A 105 17.51 -15.89 -9.46
CA PRO A 105 16.48 -16.52 -8.65
C PRO A 105 15.27 -15.58 -8.49
N LYS A 106 14.09 -16.13 -8.14
CA LYS A 106 12.92 -15.28 -7.85
C LYS A 106 13.23 -14.37 -6.65
N ALA A 107 13.31 -13.07 -6.90
CA ALA A 107 13.70 -12.07 -5.90
C ALA A 107 12.61 -11.00 -5.78
N ALA A 108 11.47 -11.38 -5.18
CA ALA A 108 10.30 -10.52 -5.07
C ALA A 108 10.59 -9.19 -4.33
N ARG A 109 11.50 -9.22 -3.34
CA ARG A 109 11.92 -8.02 -2.61
C ARG A 109 12.73 -7.07 -3.50
N GLU A 110 13.68 -7.60 -4.26
CA GLU A 110 14.48 -6.81 -5.21
C GLU A 110 13.59 -6.18 -6.29
N ASP A 111 12.65 -6.95 -6.87
CA ASP A 111 11.72 -6.44 -7.87
C ASP A 111 10.83 -5.32 -7.29
N LEU A 112 10.36 -5.47 -6.05
CA LEU A 112 9.57 -4.45 -5.36
C LEU A 112 10.38 -3.17 -5.13
N LEU A 113 11.62 -3.29 -4.65
CA LEU A 113 12.49 -2.15 -4.41
C LEU A 113 12.83 -1.43 -5.71
N ALA A 114 13.17 -2.17 -6.77
CA ALA A 114 13.43 -1.59 -8.08
C ALA A 114 12.23 -0.81 -8.62
N ALA A 115 11.02 -1.39 -8.54
CA ALA A 115 9.80 -0.73 -8.96
C ALA A 115 9.50 0.53 -8.11
N LEU A 116 9.72 0.46 -6.79
CA LEU A 116 9.54 1.59 -5.89
C LEU A 116 10.51 2.73 -6.20
N MET A 117 11.80 2.43 -6.33
CA MET A 117 12.84 3.41 -6.65
C MET A 117 12.58 4.08 -8.01
N ALA A 118 12.19 3.30 -9.03
CA ALA A 118 11.85 3.83 -10.34
C ALA A 118 10.64 4.77 -10.27
N LYS A 119 9.60 4.38 -9.51
CA LYS A 119 8.41 5.21 -9.31
C LYS A 119 8.74 6.53 -8.61
N GLU A 120 9.51 6.50 -7.52
CA GLU A 120 9.85 7.73 -6.77
C GLU A 120 10.78 8.65 -7.58
N ARG A 121 11.70 8.10 -8.39
CA ARG A 121 12.51 8.91 -9.32
C ARG A 121 11.66 9.54 -10.42
N GLN A 122 10.67 8.84 -10.94
CA GLN A 122 9.73 9.39 -11.91
C GLN A 122 8.89 10.51 -11.27
N GLU A 123 8.39 10.29 -10.06
CA GLU A 123 7.67 11.30 -9.26
C GLU A 123 8.52 12.57 -9.15
N TYR A 124 9.78 12.44 -8.74
CA TYR A 124 10.72 13.56 -8.64
C TYR A 124 10.92 14.33 -9.96
N ALA A 125 11.06 13.63 -11.09
CA ALA A 125 11.20 14.28 -12.38
C ALA A 125 9.92 15.02 -12.84
N SER A 126 8.74 14.54 -12.43
CA SER A 126 7.43 15.09 -12.83
C SER A 126 6.83 16.09 -11.83
N GLY A 127 7.39 16.18 -10.63
CA GLY A 127 6.87 16.93 -9.49
C GLY A 127 6.72 16.03 -8.26
N PHE A 128 7.61 16.22 -7.28
CA PHE A 128 7.72 15.45 -6.04
C PHE A 128 6.75 15.89 -4.94
#